data_AF-A0AB36IZY4-F1
#
_entry.id   AF-A0AB36IZY4-F1
#
_cell.length_a   1.000
_cell.length_b   1.000
_cell.length_c   1.000
_cell.angle_alpha   90.00
_cell.angle_beta   90.00
_cell.angle_gamma   90.00
#
_symmetry.space_group_name_H-M   'P 1'
#
loop_
_entity.id
_entity.type
_entity.pdbx_description
1 polymer ?
#
loop_
_entity_poly.entity_id
_entity_poly.type
_entity_poly.pdbx_seq_one_letter_code
_entity_poly.pdbx_strand_id
1 'polypeptide(L)'
;MIGINPKMDTLVLTKGMGFQATFHDDTDWPAGAQAKLTFYDSVGLVIATLTAVPDGKDFVFNEPAANVDDIPHGAAFEFTVKFAGYDPIALSYGTAIRKEPRFPDAPPTDISDTALLFQDDFQRTDVGPRWIRINGTLKLLPNAGDLNNKSLVALPNPAATLFYAPLNGDDVTISCKVFGSSGTPNAAEQNGIVLCSDSGMTSYIGVTFEMSPTAGNNRWHIVKGTGPTAYTNVQTVTRNTTTNENVTVVYNSLTDTVLVYRNGDFTTPVMSASGIAVQHGLGYRYTGFNFIPNNPFTGPGFSYWRAQDGVLVGTH
;
A
#
# COMPACT_ATOMS: atom_id res chain seq x y z
N MET A 1 -12.28 39.22 -17.34
CA MET A 1 -12.19 39.73 -15.94
C MET A 1 -11.80 38.53 -15.09
N ILE A 2 -10.52 38.42 -14.69
CA ILE A 2 -9.99 37.19 -14.08
C ILE A 2 -10.71 36.93 -12.75
N GLY A 3 -11.47 35.84 -12.70
CA GLY A 3 -12.20 35.42 -11.49
C GLY A 3 -11.24 35.20 -10.31
N ILE A 4 -11.69 35.59 -9.11
CA ILE A 4 -10.83 35.78 -7.93
C ILE A 4 -10.26 34.48 -7.33
N ASN A 5 -10.54 33.29 -7.86
CA ASN A 5 -9.98 32.04 -7.33
C ASN A 5 -9.71 31.01 -8.44
N PRO A 6 -8.71 30.13 -8.25
CA PRO A 6 -8.51 28.99 -9.13
C PRO A 6 -9.76 28.10 -9.11
N LYS A 7 -10.20 27.66 -10.30
CA LYS A 7 -11.38 26.80 -10.46
C LYS A 7 -10.98 25.33 -10.40
N MET A 8 -11.83 24.50 -9.82
CA MET A 8 -11.65 23.05 -9.87
C MET A 8 -12.30 22.50 -11.15
N ASP A 9 -11.54 21.78 -11.97
CA ASP A 9 -11.98 21.21 -13.25
C ASP A 9 -11.56 19.74 -13.40
N THR A 10 -11.99 19.11 -14.48
CA THR A 10 -11.59 17.75 -14.86
C THR A 10 -11.18 17.74 -16.32
N LEU A 11 -9.97 17.23 -16.60
CA LEU A 11 -9.48 17.05 -17.96
C LEU A 11 -9.67 15.60 -18.39
N VAL A 12 -10.14 15.41 -19.62
CA VAL A 12 -10.38 14.07 -20.17
C VAL A 12 -9.30 13.74 -21.20
N LEU A 13 -8.58 12.66 -20.98
CA LEU A 13 -7.60 12.10 -21.90
C LEU A 13 -8.10 10.76 -22.45
N THR A 14 -7.58 10.37 -23.61
CA THR A 14 -7.86 9.07 -24.25
C THR A 14 -6.55 8.50 -24.78
N LYS A 15 -6.21 7.26 -24.40
CA LYS A 15 -4.95 6.63 -24.83
C LYS A 15 -4.85 6.50 -26.34
N GLY A 16 -3.67 6.77 -26.87
CA GLY A 16 -3.38 6.72 -28.30
C GLY A 16 -4.04 7.84 -29.11
N MET A 17 -4.68 8.81 -28.46
CA MET A 17 -5.31 9.97 -29.10
C MET A 17 -4.63 11.26 -28.66
N GLY A 18 -4.62 12.26 -29.55
CA GLY A 18 -4.15 13.60 -29.20
C GLY A 18 -5.02 14.25 -28.12
N PHE A 19 -4.41 15.13 -27.34
CA PHE A 19 -5.09 15.92 -26.33
C PHE A 19 -5.35 17.33 -26.87
N GLN A 20 -6.60 17.78 -26.72
CA GLN A 20 -6.97 19.17 -26.98
C GLN A 20 -7.73 19.74 -25.79
N ALA A 21 -7.26 20.87 -25.27
CA ALA A 21 -7.99 21.65 -24.28
C ALA A 21 -7.89 23.13 -24.61
N THR A 22 -9.01 23.83 -24.47
CA THR A 22 -9.12 25.27 -24.71
C THR A 22 -9.54 25.96 -23.42
N PHE A 23 -8.74 26.91 -22.96
CA PHE A 23 -9.06 27.78 -21.84
C PHE A 23 -9.39 29.18 -22.36
N HIS A 24 -10.66 29.56 -22.23
CA HIS A 24 -11.21 30.82 -22.70
C HIS A 24 -11.27 31.87 -21.59
N ASP A 25 -10.99 33.13 -21.90
CA ASP A 25 -11.38 34.29 -21.09
C ASP A 25 -12.27 35.24 -21.90
N ASP A 26 -13.14 35.99 -21.23
CA ASP A 26 -14.08 36.90 -21.88
C ASP A 26 -13.36 38.08 -22.58
N THR A 27 -12.11 38.32 -22.20
CA THR A 27 -11.23 39.40 -22.66
C THR A 27 -9.95 38.86 -23.28
N ASP A 28 -9.40 39.58 -24.25
CA ASP A 28 -8.13 39.20 -24.88
C ASP A 28 -7.00 39.16 -23.84
N TRP A 29 -6.13 38.16 -23.95
CA TRP A 29 -4.98 38.04 -23.08
C TRP A 29 -3.95 39.15 -23.36
N PRO A 30 -3.30 39.72 -22.33
CA PRO A 30 -2.21 40.67 -22.51
C PRO A 30 -1.09 40.11 -23.40
N ALA A 31 -0.47 40.99 -24.20
CA ALA A 31 0.66 40.62 -25.04
C ALA A 31 1.81 40.02 -24.21
N GLY A 32 2.33 38.87 -24.67
CA GLY A 32 3.41 38.15 -23.97
C GLY A 32 2.95 37.27 -22.81
N ALA A 33 1.64 37.11 -22.59
CA ALA A 33 1.14 36.09 -21.68
C ALA A 33 1.55 34.68 -22.16
N GLN A 34 1.86 33.80 -21.22
CA GLN A 34 2.17 32.40 -21.49
C GLN A 34 1.41 31.52 -20.51
N ALA A 35 0.81 30.45 -21.01
CA ALA A 35 0.13 29.49 -20.17
C ALA A 35 0.92 28.19 -20.04
N LYS A 36 0.79 27.56 -18.88
CA LYS A 36 1.32 26.22 -18.61
C LYS A 36 0.21 25.34 -18.05
N LEU A 37 0.17 24.11 -18.54
CA LEU A 37 -0.64 23.05 -17.97
C LEU A 37 0.31 21.96 -17.47
N THR A 38 0.37 21.76 -16.16
CA THR A 38 1.30 20.83 -15.52
C THR A 38 0.52 19.69 -14.89
N PHE A 39 0.96 18.46 -15.14
CA PHE A 39 0.40 17.25 -14.55
C PHE A 39 1.34 16.70 -13.49
N TYR A 40 0.78 16.20 -12.39
CA TYR A 40 1.48 15.68 -11.24
C TYR A 40 1.03 14.26 -10.90
N ASP A 41 1.95 13.49 -10.34
CA ASP A 41 1.62 12.19 -9.75
C ASP A 41 1.04 12.35 -8.32
N SER A 42 0.68 11.22 -7.72
CA SER A 42 0.09 11.17 -6.37
C SER A 42 1.00 11.70 -5.24
N VAL A 43 2.30 11.86 -5.49
CA VAL A 43 3.27 12.39 -4.51
C VAL A 43 3.76 13.79 -4.85
N GLY A 44 3.24 14.40 -5.92
CA GLY A 44 3.52 15.77 -6.34
C GLY A 44 4.69 15.92 -7.33
N LEU A 45 5.20 14.85 -7.92
CA LEU A 45 6.22 14.93 -8.99
C LEU A 45 5.57 15.33 -10.32
N VAL A 46 6.26 16.16 -11.09
CA VAL A 46 5.80 16.59 -12.42
C VAL A 46 5.94 15.45 -13.42
N ILE A 47 4.84 15.05 -14.02
CA ILE A 47 4.76 14.04 -15.09
C ILE A 47 4.98 14.70 -16.44
N ALA A 48 4.21 15.75 -16.71
CA ALA A 48 4.23 16.47 -17.98
C ALA A 48 3.98 17.95 -17.76
N THR A 49 4.53 18.80 -18.63
CA THR A 49 4.23 20.22 -18.68
C THR A 49 4.03 20.63 -20.12
N LEU A 50 2.84 21.14 -20.41
CA LEU A 50 2.44 21.64 -21.71
C LEU A 50 2.44 23.17 -21.67
N THR A 51 2.76 23.82 -22.79
CA THR A 51 2.82 25.28 -22.86
C THR A 51 2.02 25.80 -24.03
N ALA A 52 1.28 26.89 -23.82
CA ALA A 52 0.52 27.56 -24.87
C ALA A 52 0.77 29.07 -24.84
N VAL A 53 0.70 29.68 -26.02
CA VAL A 53 0.62 31.13 -26.21
C VAL A 53 -0.82 31.50 -26.53
N PRO A 54 -1.27 32.72 -26.19
CA PRO A 54 -2.66 33.10 -26.40
C PRO A 54 -2.94 33.26 -27.91
N ASP A 55 -4.06 32.71 -28.35
CA ASP A 55 -4.67 32.95 -29.66
C ASP A 55 -5.97 33.74 -29.44
N GLY A 56 -5.84 35.07 -29.47
CA GLY A 56 -6.91 35.98 -29.08
C GLY A 56 -7.33 35.82 -27.62
N LYS A 57 -8.49 35.20 -27.40
CA LYS A 57 -9.10 34.97 -26.07
C LYS A 57 -8.79 33.59 -25.48
N ASP A 58 -8.13 32.75 -26.27
CA ASP A 58 -7.98 31.34 -25.95
C ASP A 58 -6.52 30.97 -25.70
N PHE A 59 -6.30 30.11 -24.73
CA PHE A 59 -5.12 29.25 -24.68
C PHE A 59 -5.52 27.86 -25.19
N VAL A 60 -4.98 27.47 -26.34
CA VAL A 60 -5.23 26.16 -26.93
C VAL A 60 -4.00 25.27 -26.70
N PHE A 61 -4.19 24.21 -25.93
CA PHE A 61 -3.23 23.11 -25.81
C PHE A 61 -3.62 22.05 -26.83
N ASN A 62 -2.72 21.74 -27.76
CA ASN A 62 -2.93 20.71 -28.77
C ASN A 62 -1.68 19.84 -28.86
N GLU A 63 -1.75 18.67 -28.25
CA GLU A 63 -0.61 17.77 -28.08
C GLU A 63 -0.86 16.41 -28.74
N PRO A 64 0.14 15.82 -29.41
CA PRO A 64 0.04 14.47 -29.94
C PRO A 64 -0.06 13.44 -28.80
N ALA A 65 -0.63 12.26 -29.10
CA ALA A 65 -0.83 11.17 -28.14
C ALA A 65 0.44 10.84 -27.35
N ALA A 66 1.60 10.78 -28.01
CA ALA A 66 2.88 10.44 -27.40
C ALA A 66 3.29 11.39 -26.24
N ASN A 67 2.79 12.63 -26.20
CA ASN A 67 3.13 13.60 -25.15
C ASN A 67 2.22 13.49 -23.91
N VAL A 68 1.09 12.79 -24.03
CA VAL A 68 0.05 12.72 -23.01
C VAL A 68 -0.32 11.28 -22.62
N ASP A 69 0.18 10.30 -23.37
CA ASP A 69 -0.10 8.88 -23.16
C ASP A 69 0.44 8.35 -21.82
N ASP A 70 1.47 8.96 -21.26
CA ASP A 70 2.04 8.59 -19.97
C ASP A 70 1.32 9.25 -18.77
N ILE A 71 0.36 10.15 -19.01
CA ILE A 71 -0.41 10.80 -17.93
C ILE A 71 -1.46 9.81 -17.39
N PRO A 72 -1.35 9.28 -16.17
CA PRO A 72 -2.28 8.29 -15.65
C PRO A 72 -3.63 8.93 -15.34
N HIS A 73 -4.66 8.09 -15.23
CA HIS A 73 -5.92 8.50 -14.62
C HIS A 73 -5.66 8.93 -13.17
N GLY A 74 -6.38 9.94 -12.70
CA GLY A 74 -6.22 10.48 -11.35
C GLY A 74 -4.99 11.38 -11.16
N ALA A 75 -4.14 11.56 -12.18
CA ALA A 75 -3.07 12.55 -12.14
C ALA A 75 -3.65 13.93 -11.82
N ALA A 76 -3.07 14.62 -10.85
CA ALA A 76 -3.47 15.99 -10.57
C ALA A 76 -2.98 16.91 -11.70
N PHE A 77 -3.70 17.97 -12.00
CA PHE A 77 -3.21 19.00 -12.92
C PHE A 77 -3.38 20.40 -12.33
N GLU A 78 -2.54 21.31 -12.80
CA GLU A 78 -2.61 22.74 -12.53
C GLU A 78 -2.42 23.52 -13.84
N PHE A 79 -3.32 24.47 -14.09
CA PHE A 79 -3.24 25.43 -15.19
C PHE A 79 -2.84 26.79 -14.63
N THR A 80 -1.68 27.29 -15.07
CA THR A 80 -1.12 28.57 -14.65
C THR A 80 -0.91 29.50 -15.84
N VAL A 81 -1.04 30.79 -15.62
CA VAL A 81 -0.72 31.83 -16.61
C VAL A 81 0.31 32.78 -16.04
N LYS A 82 1.34 33.09 -16.84
CA LYS A 82 2.38 34.05 -16.50
C LYS A 82 2.26 35.28 -17.40
N PHE A 83 2.21 36.45 -16.76
CA PHE A 83 2.28 37.74 -17.43
C PHE A 83 3.70 38.32 -17.33
N ALA A 84 4.07 39.19 -18.27
CA ALA A 84 5.37 39.87 -18.23
C ALA A 84 5.50 40.71 -16.95
N GLY A 85 6.52 40.42 -16.14
CA GLY A 85 6.80 41.15 -14.89
C GLY A 85 6.04 40.69 -13.66
N TYR A 86 5.23 39.63 -13.74
CA TYR A 86 4.47 39.08 -12.62
C TYR A 86 4.80 37.60 -12.38
N ASP A 87 4.50 37.15 -11.15
CA ASP A 87 4.55 35.72 -10.81
C ASP A 87 3.40 34.95 -11.51
N PRO A 88 3.59 33.65 -11.80
CA PRO A 88 2.52 32.82 -12.37
C PRO A 88 1.31 32.76 -11.45
N ILE A 89 0.11 32.82 -12.03
CA ILE A 89 -1.15 32.74 -11.32
C ILE A 89 -1.85 31.45 -11.73
N ALA A 90 -2.27 30.64 -10.76
CA ALA A 90 -3.09 29.46 -10.99
C ALA A 90 -4.54 29.88 -11.30
N LEU A 91 -5.08 29.41 -12.42
CA LEU A 91 -6.44 29.72 -12.87
C LEU A 91 -7.37 28.51 -12.78
N SER A 92 -6.85 27.29 -12.96
CA SER A 92 -7.62 26.05 -12.82
C SER A 92 -6.74 24.92 -12.29
N TYR A 93 -7.33 23.95 -11.60
CA TYR A 93 -6.68 22.76 -11.08
C TYR A 93 -7.67 21.61 -11.00
N GLY A 94 -7.19 20.38 -10.85
CA GLY A 94 -8.06 19.23 -10.63
C GLY A 94 -7.41 17.92 -11.00
N THR A 95 -8.19 17.00 -11.58
CA THR A 95 -7.73 15.66 -11.93
C THR A 95 -7.94 15.34 -13.40
N ALA A 96 -6.98 14.62 -13.97
CA ALA A 96 -7.09 13.98 -15.27
C ALA A 96 -7.89 12.67 -15.15
N ILE A 97 -8.84 12.45 -16.05
CA ILE A 97 -9.56 11.17 -16.20
C ILE A 97 -9.33 10.60 -17.59
N ARG A 98 -9.32 9.27 -17.69
CA ARG A 98 -9.24 8.55 -18.97
C ARG A 98 -10.59 8.01 -19.40
N LYS A 99 -11.03 8.41 -20.59
CA LYS A 99 -12.29 7.95 -21.20
C LYS A 99 -12.02 6.77 -22.12
N GLU A 100 -11.71 5.62 -21.53
CA GLU A 100 -11.56 4.35 -22.25
C GLU A 100 -12.78 3.46 -21.99
N PRO A 101 -13.28 2.71 -23.00
CA PRO A 101 -14.21 1.62 -22.75
C PRO A 101 -13.48 0.55 -21.91
N ARG A 102 -13.93 0.35 -20.66
CA ARG A 102 -13.40 -0.72 -19.81
C ARG A 102 -13.97 -2.06 -20.29
N PHE A 103 -13.13 -2.88 -20.93
CA PHE A 103 -13.48 -4.26 -21.26
C PHE A 103 -13.00 -5.17 -20.12
N PRO A 104 -13.79 -6.17 -19.69
CA PRO A 104 -13.41 -7.08 -18.60
C PRO A 104 -12.08 -7.81 -18.83
N ASP A 105 -11.71 -8.02 -20.10
CA ASP A 105 -10.49 -8.74 -20.49
C ASP A 105 -9.36 -7.80 -20.99
N ALA A 106 -9.53 -6.47 -20.90
CA ALA A 106 -8.46 -5.55 -21.29
C ALA A 106 -7.32 -5.61 -20.27
N PRO A 107 -6.04 -5.63 -20.71
CA PRO A 107 -4.91 -5.49 -19.80
C PRO A 107 -5.05 -4.17 -19.03
N PRO A 108 -4.66 -4.11 -17.73
CA PRO A 108 -4.81 -2.90 -16.93
C PRO A 108 -4.14 -1.71 -17.62
N THR A 109 -4.92 -0.69 -17.99
CA THR A 109 -4.40 0.56 -18.57
C THR A 109 -4.22 1.66 -17.51
N ASP A 110 -4.68 1.41 -16.28
CA ASP A 110 -4.60 2.29 -15.12
C ASP A 110 -3.78 1.64 -14.00
N ILE A 111 -2.91 2.44 -13.35
CA ILE A 111 -2.07 1.96 -12.23
C ILE A 111 -2.93 1.55 -11.04
N SER A 112 -4.11 2.17 -10.87
CA SER A 112 -5.09 1.77 -9.83
C SER A 112 -5.73 0.40 -10.09
N ASP A 113 -5.76 -0.02 -11.36
CA ASP A 113 -6.36 -1.29 -11.79
C ASP A 113 -5.31 -2.40 -11.93
N THR A 114 -4.04 -2.11 -11.61
CA THR A 114 -2.95 -3.07 -11.66
C THR A 114 -2.81 -3.76 -10.31
N ALA A 115 -2.76 -5.10 -10.31
CA ALA A 115 -2.45 -5.88 -9.12
C ALA A 115 -1.03 -5.54 -8.62
N LEU A 116 -0.95 -5.08 -7.37
CA LEU A 116 0.30 -4.72 -6.73
C LEU A 116 0.95 -5.92 -6.06
N LEU A 117 2.29 -5.90 -6.04
CA LEU A 117 3.12 -6.83 -5.30
C LEU A 117 4.23 -6.04 -4.60
N PHE A 118 4.31 -6.24 -3.30
CA PHE A 118 5.37 -5.72 -2.46
C PHE A 118 6.13 -6.87 -1.84
N GLN A 119 7.44 -6.68 -1.67
CA GLN A 119 8.29 -7.67 -1.03
C GLN A 119 9.42 -7.00 -0.26
N ASP A 120 9.84 -7.67 0.80
CA ASP A 120 10.98 -7.29 1.61
C ASP A 120 11.68 -8.55 2.16
N ASP A 121 12.98 -8.64 1.94
CA ASP A 121 13.83 -9.72 2.43
C ASP A 121 14.55 -9.36 3.74
N PHE A 122 14.44 -8.12 4.21
CA PHE A 122 15.09 -7.59 5.40
C PHE A 122 16.63 -7.69 5.43
N GLN A 123 17.30 -7.95 4.30
CA GLN A 123 18.76 -8.13 4.24
C GLN A 123 19.51 -6.78 4.11
N ARG A 124 19.31 -5.89 5.10
CA ARG A 124 19.91 -4.55 5.17
C ARG A 124 20.28 -4.15 6.60
N THR A 125 20.81 -2.94 6.81
CA THR A 125 21.24 -2.47 8.15
C THR A 125 20.08 -1.99 9.01
N ASP A 126 19.16 -1.23 8.42
CA ASP A 126 18.07 -0.55 9.12
C ASP A 126 16.72 -0.89 8.51
N VAL A 127 15.65 -0.84 9.31
CA VAL A 127 14.28 -1.15 8.86
C VAL A 127 13.87 -0.27 7.66
N GLY A 128 14.34 0.97 7.61
CA GLY A 128 14.15 1.88 6.48
C GLY A 128 12.75 2.49 6.40
N PRO A 129 12.54 3.44 5.49
CA PRO A 129 11.32 4.27 5.44
C PRO A 129 10.11 3.55 4.84
N ARG A 130 10.30 2.37 4.22
CA ARG A 130 9.21 1.58 3.65
C ARG A 130 8.26 1.01 4.71
N TRP A 131 8.69 1.00 5.96
CA TRP A 131 7.93 0.50 7.10
C TRP A 131 7.60 1.67 8.02
N ILE A 132 6.36 2.13 7.95
CA ILE A 132 5.86 3.20 8.81
C ILE A 132 5.66 2.61 10.19
N ARG A 133 6.36 3.17 11.17
CA ARG A 133 6.21 2.80 12.57
C ARG A 133 4.90 3.37 13.10
N ILE A 134 4.02 2.48 13.55
CA ILE A 134 2.77 2.85 14.20
C ILE A 134 2.94 2.84 15.73
N ASN A 135 3.68 1.86 16.25
CA ASN A 135 3.99 1.76 17.68
C ASN A 135 5.37 1.16 17.92
N GLY A 136 5.96 1.48 19.07
CA GLY A 136 7.16 0.81 19.58
C GLY A 136 8.42 1.05 18.76
N THR A 137 9.40 0.15 18.87
CA THR A 137 10.65 0.21 18.11
C THR A 137 10.95 -1.11 17.44
N LEU A 138 11.30 -1.02 16.16
CA LEU A 138 11.64 -2.16 15.29
C LEU A 138 13.12 -2.14 14.99
N LYS A 139 13.70 -3.33 14.84
CA LYS A 139 15.12 -3.53 14.51
C LYS A 139 15.24 -4.67 13.51
N LEU A 140 16.34 -4.66 12.77
CA LEU A 140 16.79 -5.81 11.99
C LEU A 140 17.91 -6.48 12.76
N LEU A 141 17.65 -7.68 13.26
CA LEU A 141 18.64 -8.47 14.01
C LEU A 141 19.01 -9.73 13.24
N PRO A 142 20.27 -10.19 13.31
CA PRO A 142 20.65 -11.49 12.76
C PRO A 142 19.85 -12.62 13.40
N ASN A 143 19.55 -13.64 12.61
CA ASN A 143 18.86 -14.83 13.07
C ASN A 143 19.79 -15.67 13.97
N ALA A 144 19.22 -16.27 15.02
CA ALA A 144 19.97 -17.17 15.88
C ALA A 144 20.52 -18.35 15.04
N GLY A 145 21.85 -18.48 14.97
CA GLY A 145 22.53 -19.51 14.17
C GLY A 145 22.82 -19.14 12.71
N ASP A 146 22.38 -17.97 12.24
CA ASP A 146 22.67 -17.47 10.90
C ASP A 146 22.90 -15.95 10.92
N LEU A 147 24.16 -15.56 11.04
CA LEU A 147 24.57 -14.15 11.12
C LEU A 147 24.38 -13.39 9.80
N ASN A 148 24.23 -14.10 8.68
CA ASN A 148 24.08 -13.50 7.36
C ASN A 148 22.62 -13.18 7.03
N ASN A 149 21.67 -13.84 7.70
CA ASN A 149 20.25 -13.56 7.54
C ASN A 149 19.69 -12.77 8.71
N LYS A 150 19.01 -11.67 8.40
CA LYS A 150 18.33 -10.84 9.40
C LYS A 150 16.82 -11.04 9.39
N SER A 151 16.19 -10.75 10.51
CA SER A 151 14.74 -10.67 10.67
C SER A 151 14.32 -9.32 11.21
N LEU A 152 13.15 -8.86 10.77
CA LEU A 152 12.42 -7.80 11.42
C LEU A 152 11.89 -8.27 12.78
N VAL A 153 12.24 -7.55 13.83
CA VAL A 153 11.89 -7.88 15.22
C VAL A 153 11.52 -6.62 16.02
N ALA A 154 10.82 -6.81 17.13
CA ALA A 154 10.58 -5.78 18.14
C ALA A 154 11.09 -6.25 19.51
N LEU A 155 11.92 -5.44 20.16
CA LEU A 155 12.53 -5.75 21.46
C LEU A 155 12.83 -4.45 22.24
N PRO A 156 12.62 -4.42 23.58
CA PRO A 156 11.89 -5.38 24.41
C PRO A 156 10.38 -5.09 24.47
N ASN A 157 9.94 -4.00 23.84
CA ASN A 157 8.58 -3.47 23.97
C ASN A 157 7.73 -3.87 22.76
N PRO A 158 6.40 -4.01 22.94
CA PRO A 158 5.48 -4.18 21.82
C PRO A 158 5.68 -3.11 20.74
N ALA A 159 5.59 -3.53 19.48
CA ALA A 159 5.74 -2.64 18.34
C ALA A 159 4.81 -3.05 17.21
N ALA A 160 4.56 -2.12 16.31
CA ALA A 160 3.72 -2.35 15.15
C ALA A 160 4.13 -1.46 13.99
N THR A 161 3.98 -1.98 12.78
CA THR A 161 4.32 -1.26 11.56
C THR A 161 3.42 -1.66 10.41
N LEU A 162 3.23 -0.71 9.50
CA LEU A 162 2.60 -0.93 8.22
C LEU A 162 3.62 -0.67 7.11
N PHE A 163 3.51 -1.42 6.02
CA PHE A 163 4.17 -1.05 4.78
C PHE A 163 3.60 0.29 4.29
N TYR A 164 4.46 1.17 3.79
CA TYR A 164 4.10 2.57 3.52
C TYR A 164 3.00 2.74 2.47
N ALA A 165 2.90 1.79 1.54
CA ALA A 165 1.93 1.81 0.46
C ALA A 165 0.80 0.81 0.74
N PRO A 166 -0.47 1.21 0.56
CA PRO A 166 -1.59 0.28 0.55
C PRO A 166 -1.57 -0.58 -0.73
N LEU A 167 -2.24 -1.73 -0.66
CA LEU A 167 -2.59 -2.55 -1.81
C LEU A 167 -3.74 -1.91 -2.63
N ASN A 168 -3.95 -2.34 -3.88
CA ASN A 168 -5.04 -1.83 -4.72
C ASN A 168 -6.34 -2.66 -4.57
N GLY A 169 -6.23 -3.92 -4.19
CA GLY A 169 -7.34 -4.84 -3.98
C GLY A 169 -7.74 -5.00 -2.51
N ASP A 170 -8.95 -5.52 -2.31
CA ASP A 170 -9.46 -5.91 -0.99
C ASP A 170 -9.13 -7.37 -0.67
N ASP A 171 -8.95 -8.19 -1.71
CA ASP A 171 -8.43 -9.54 -1.61
C ASP A 171 -6.90 -9.47 -1.50
N VAL A 172 -6.35 -10.13 -0.48
CA VAL A 172 -4.93 -10.00 -0.13
C VAL A 172 -4.32 -11.37 0.08
N THR A 173 -3.14 -11.57 -0.47
CA THR A 173 -2.27 -12.70 -0.11
C THR A 173 -0.97 -12.18 0.48
N ILE A 174 -0.64 -12.60 1.70
CA ILE A 174 0.65 -12.35 2.35
C ILE A 174 1.41 -13.66 2.51
N SER A 175 2.66 -13.70 2.06
CA SER A 175 3.59 -14.79 2.35
C SER A 175 4.75 -14.27 3.17
N CYS A 176 5.10 -14.96 4.24
CA CYS A 176 6.21 -14.58 5.10
C CYS A 176 6.96 -15.80 5.62
N LYS A 177 8.19 -15.56 6.08
CA LYS A 177 8.96 -16.55 6.84
C LYS A 177 8.97 -16.15 8.31
N VAL A 178 8.34 -16.98 9.14
CA VAL A 178 8.22 -16.74 10.58
C VAL A 178 9.42 -17.37 11.28
N PHE A 179 10.11 -16.57 12.08
CA PHE A 179 11.23 -17.01 12.89
C PHE A 179 10.79 -17.16 14.35
N GLY A 180 11.01 -18.34 14.92
CA GLY A 180 10.73 -18.63 16.32
C GLY A 180 11.84 -18.12 17.25
N SER A 181 11.47 -17.67 18.45
CA SER A 181 12.43 -17.23 19.46
C SER A 181 13.31 -18.39 19.94
N SER A 182 14.61 -18.15 20.15
CA SER A 182 15.52 -19.09 20.84
C SER A 182 15.75 -18.72 22.32
N GLY A 183 14.75 -18.09 22.97
CA GLY A 183 14.91 -17.34 24.21
C GLY A 183 14.32 -17.94 25.49
N THR A 184 14.49 -17.25 26.62
CA THR A 184 14.20 -17.71 28.00
C THR A 184 12.73 -18.09 28.30
N PRO A 185 12.48 -18.97 29.29
CA PRO A 185 11.27 -19.82 29.39
C PRO A 185 9.98 -19.20 29.95
N ASN A 186 9.88 -17.88 30.19
CA ASN A 186 8.90 -17.39 31.18
C ASN A 186 7.64 -16.70 30.64
N ALA A 187 7.45 -16.52 29.34
CA ALA A 187 6.15 -16.10 28.79
C ALA A 187 6.02 -16.49 27.30
N ALA A 188 4.80 -16.42 26.74
CA ALA A 188 4.55 -16.61 25.32
C ALA A 188 4.72 -15.29 24.54
N GLU A 189 5.54 -15.31 23.47
CA GLU A 189 5.78 -14.17 22.59
C GLU A 189 4.84 -14.25 21.40
N GLN A 190 4.40 -13.12 20.85
CA GLN A 190 3.53 -13.11 19.68
C GLN A 190 4.10 -12.25 18.57
N ASN A 191 4.24 -12.86 17.40
CA ASN A 191 4.37 -12.17 16.13
C ASN A 191 3.02 -12.17 15.44
N GLY A 192 2.64 -11.11 14.75
CA GLY A 192 1.51 -11.18 13.86
C GLY A 192 1.71 -10.47 12.55
N ILE A 193 1.06 -11.05 11.55
CA ILE A 193 0.87 -10.49 10.22
C ILE A 193 -0.42 -9.69 10.27
N VAL A 194 -0.38 -8.49 9.70
CA VAL A 194 -1.51 -7.56 9.65
C VAL A 194 -1.95 -7.40 8.20
N LEU A 195 -3.25 -7.49 7.98
CA LEU A 195 -3.92 -7.25 6.70
C LEU A 195 -5.22 -6.49 6.92
N CYS A 196 -5.72 -5.85 5.87
CA CYS A 196 -6.95 -5.05 5.91
C CYS A 196 -6.91 -3.96 7.00
N SER A 197 -5.73 -3.35 7.21
CA SER A 197 -5.55 -2.33 8.24
C SER A 197 -5.85 -0.93 7.72
N ASP A 198 -6.45 -0.10 8.57
CA ASP A 198 -6.36 1.35 8.43
C ASP A 198 -4.94 1.85 8.72
N SER A 199 -4.63 3.09 8.32
CA SER A 199 -3.31 3.68 8.54
C SER A 199 -2.94 3.87 10.01
N GLY A 200 -3.93 3.87 10.93
CA GLY A 200 -3.74 3.94 12.37
C GLY A 200 -3.68 2.59 13.09
N MET A 201 -3.88 1.46 12.40
CA MET A 201 -4.07 0.13 12.99
C MET A 201 -5.15 0.08 14.10
N THR A 202 -6.22 0.86 13.95
CA THR A 202 -7.39 0.85 14.83
C THR A 202 -8.37 -0.28 14.48
N SER A 203 -8.34 -0.76 13.24
CA SER A 203 -9.07 -1.93 12.76
C SER A 203 -8.20 -2.70 11.77
N TYR A 204 -8.03 -4.00 11.99
CA TYR A 204 -7.37 -4.90 11.04
C TYR A 204 -7.77 -6.35 11.27
N ILE A 205 -7.50 -7.22 10.30
CA ILE A 205 -7.41 -8.66 10.49
C ILE A 205 -5.94 -9.02 10.63
N GLY A 206 -5.63 -10.02 11.45
CA GLY A 206 -4.29 -10.53 11.53
C GLY A 206 -4.22 -12.02 11.77
N VAL A 207 -3.02 -12.55 11.60
CA VAL A 207 -2.66 -13.91 12.01
C VAL A 207 -1.49 -13.78 12.97
N THR A 208 -1.66 -14.24 14.21
CA THR A 208 -0.62 -14.19 15.24
C THR A 208 -0.09 -15.58 15.57
N PHE A 209 1.20 -15.64 15.89
CA PHE A 209 1.95 -16.85 16.21
C PHE A 209 2.43 -16.71 17.66
N GLU A 210 1.70 -17.35 18.57
CA GLU A 210 2.07 -17.49 19.98
C GLU A 210 3.15 -18.56 20.12
N MET A 211 4.32 -18.13 20.59
CA MET A 211 5.52 -18.96 20.72
C MET A 211 6.03 -18.93 22.16
N SER A 212 6.11 -20.12 22.76
CA SER A 212 6.70 -20.40 24.06
C SER A 212 7.80 -21.45 23.87
N PRO A 213 9.06 -21.13 24.21
CA PRO A 213 10.18 -22.05 24.05
C PRO A 213 10.16 -23.25 25.01
N THR A 214 9.23 -23.29 25.98
CA THR A 214 9.20 -24.33 27.05
C THR A 214 7.83 -24.93 27.31
N ALA A 215 6.73 -24.22 27.03
CA ALA A 215 5.41 -24.67 27.48
C ALA A 215 4.73 -25.69 26.56
N GLY A 216 5.28 -25.98 25.37
CA GLY A 216 4.69 -26.94 24.41
C GLY A 216 3.28 -26.57 23.90
N ASN A 217 2.78 -25.39 24.28
CA ASN A 217 1.42 -24.91 24.03
C ASN A 217 1.43 -23.71 23.07
N ASN A 218 2.26 -23.79 22.03
CA ASN A 218 2.27 -22.79 20.98
C ASN A 218 0.92 -22.79 20.26
N ARG A 219 0.47 -21.61 19.85
CA ARG A 219 -0.83 -21.43 19.22
C ARG A 219 -0.72 -20.47 18.06
N TRP A 220 -1.51 -20.71 17.03
CA TRP A 220 -1.73 -19.73 15.99
C TRP A 220 -3.14 -19.19 16.14
N HIS A 221 -3.31 -17.89 15.93
CA HIS A 221 -4.58 -17.22 16.05
C HIS A 221 -4.90 -16.45 14.76
N ILE A 222 -6.16 -16.49 14.34
CA ILE A 222 -6.71 -15.42 13.51
C ILE A 222 -7.30 -14.41 14.49
N VAL A 223 -7.00 -13.13 14.29
CA VAL A 223 -7.34 -12.07 15.24
C VAL A 223 -8.02 -10.90 14.54
N LYS A 224 -8.83 -10.17 15.31
CA LYS A 224 -9.35 -8.86 14.95
C LYS A 224 -8.68 -7.79 15.80
N GLY A 225 -7.98 -6.89 15.13
CA GLY A 225 -7.27 -5.77 15.72
C GLY A 225 -8.19 -4.68 16.26
N THR A 226 -7.84 -4.14 17.41
CA THR A 226 -8.47 -2.96 18.03
C THR A 226 -7.46 -1.87 18.38
N GLY A 227 -6.21 -2.05 17.94
CA GLY A 227 -5.09 -1.16 18.18
C GLY A 227 -3.77 -1.79 17.73
N PRO A 228 -2.68 -1.02 17.61
CA PRO A 228 -1.44 -1.46 16.98
C PRO A 228 -0.87 -2.77 17.56
N THR A 229 -1.05 -2.99 18.86
CA THR A 229 -0.62 -4.20 19.58
C THR A 229 -1.74 -4.80 20.44
N ALA A 230 -3.00 -4.54 20.10
CA ALA A 230 -4.18 -5.02 20.82
C ALA A 230 -5.17 -5.67 19.84
N TYR A 231 -5.69 -6.83 20.21
CA TYR A 231 -6.61 -7.61 19.37
C TYR A 231 -7.41 -8.61 20.19
N THR A 232 -8.43 -9.17 19.53
CA THR A 232 -9.25 -10.28 20.03
C THR A 232 -9.08 -11.50 19.14
N ASN A 233 -9.07 -12.69 19.73
CA ASN A 233 -8.92 -13.94 18.99
C ASN A 233 -10.27 -14.35 18.37
N VAL A 234 -10.25 -14.65 17.08
CA VAL A 234 -11.40 -15.14 16.31
C VAL A 234 -11.34 -16.66 16.15
N GLN A 235 -10.15 -17.19 15.86
CA GLN A 235 -9.90 -18.61 15.73
C GLN A 235 -8.55 -18.95 16.36
N THR A 236 -8.41 -20.13 16.95
CA THR A 236 -7.17 -20.58 17.59
C THR A 236 -6.90 -22.05 17.26
N VAL A 237 -5.65 -22.37 16.91
CA VAL A 237 -5.19 -23.75 16.74
C VAL A 237 -3.92 -23.98 17.55
N THR A 238 -3.85 -25.10 18.29
CA THR A 238 -2.63 -25.51 18.99
C THR A 238 -1.61 -26.02 17.97
N ARG A 239 -0.48 -25.32 17.85
CA ARG A 239 0.53 -25.60 16.85
C ARG A 239 1.88 -24.96 17.18
N ASN A 240 2.95 -25.72 16.97
CA ASN A 240 4.32 -25.18 16.98
C ASN A 240 4.67 -24.51 15.66
N THR A 241 5.26 -23.33 15.74
CA THR A 241 5.94 -22.67 14.61
C THR A 241 7.36 -23.21 14.53
N THR A 242 7.73 -23.76 13.38
CA THR A 242 9.12 -24.14 13.10
C THR A 242 9.95 -22.91 12.74
N THR A 243 11.25 -22.92 13.05
CA THR A 243 12.13 -21.81 12.69
C THR A 243 12.17 -21.62 11.18
N ASN A 244 11.95 -20.38 10.73
CA ASN A 244 11.92 -20.00 9.32
C ASN A 244 10.78 -20.67 8.52
N GLU A 245 9.66 -20.95 9.19
CA GLU A 245 8.49 -21.56 8.56
C GLU A 245 7.86 -20.61 7.54
N ASN A 246 7.62 -21.12 6.33
CA ASN A 246 6.88 -20.39 5.31
C ASN A 246 5.39 -20.43 5.66
N VAL A 247 4.79 -19.27 5.86
CA VAL A 247 3.36 -19.11 6.10
C VAL A 247 2.77 -18.24 5.02
N THR A 248 1.61 -18.65 4.49
CA THR A 248 0.84 -17.85 3.55
C THR A 248 -0.55 -17.60 4.10
N VAL A 249 -0.91 -16.33 4.26
CA VAL A 249 -2.22 -15.89 4.70
C VAL A 249 -2.97 -15.32 3.50
N VAL A 250 -4.20 -15.77 3.31
CA VAL A 250 -5.09 -15.33 2.25
C VAL A 250 -6.33 -14.73 2.89
N TYR A 251 -6.74 -13.57 2.41
CA TYR A 251 -8.02 -12.95 2.74
C TYR A 251 -8.87 -12.78 1.48
N ASN A 252 -10.12 -13.21 1.59
CA ASN A 252 -11.15 -13.04 0.57
C ASN A 252 -12.24 -12.11 1.10
N SER A 253 -12.34 -10.93 0.51
CA SER A 253 -13.25 -9.85 0.89
C SER A 253 -14.72 -10.16 0.58
N LEU A 254 -15.00 -10.99 -0.43
CA LEU A 254 -16.38 -11.37 -0.76
C LEU A 254 -17.04 -12.23 0.33
N THR A 255 -16.24 -13.01 1.06
CA THR A 255 -16.72 -13.98 2.05
C THR A 255 -16.23 -13.69 3.46
N ASP A 256 -15.50 -12.59 3.67
CA ASP A 256 -14.77 -12.27 4.90
C ASP A 256 -13.97 -13.47 5.45
N THR A 257 -13.32 -14.20 4.55
CA THR A 257 -12.63 -15.45 4.89
C THR A 257 -11.13 -15.25 4.95
N VAL A 258 -10.53 -15.68 6.06
CA VAL A 258 -9.08 -15.83 6.23
C VAL A 258 -8.72 -17.30 6.14
N LEU A 259 -7.75 -17.62 5.29
CA LEU A 259 -7.16 -18.94 5.15
C LEU A 259 -5.66 -18.83 5.43
N VAL A 260 -5.12 -19.75 6.24
CA VAL A 260 -3.69 -19.78 6.56
C VAL A 260 -3.12 -21.11 6.10
N TYR A 261 -2.11 -21.03 5.24
CA TYR A 261 -1.40 -22.15 4.64
C TYR A 261 0.05 -22.16 5.11
N ARG A 262 0.74 -23.28 4.88
CA ARG A 262 2.14 -23.44 5.26
C ARG A 262 2.93 -24.12 4.16
N ASN A 263 4.22 -23.81 4.09
CA ASN A 263 5.20 -24.53 3.28
C ASN A 263 4.82 -24.71 1.80
N GLY A 264 4.04 -23.76 1.25
CA GLY A 264 3.57 -23.79 -0.13
C GLY A 264 2.45 -24.80 -0.43
N ASP A 265 1.87 -25.46 0.58
CA ASP A 265 0.71 -26.33 0.41
C ASP A 265 -0.58 -25.51 0.53
N PHE A 266 -1.29 -25.35 -0.60
CA PHE A 266 -2.54 -24.61 -0.72
C PHE A 266 -3.79 -25.51 -0.72
N THR A 267 -3.62 -26.83 -0.54
CA THR A 267 -4.74 -27.78 -0.63
C THR A 267 -5.59 -27.80 0.64
N THR A 268 -4.95 -27.69 1.81
CA THR A 268 -5.61 -27.74 3.11
C THR A 268 -5.10 -26.60 4.00
N PRO A 269 -5.95 -25.62 4.38
CA PRO A 269 -5.54 -24.58 5.29
C PRO A 269 -5.25 -25.17 6.68
N VAL A 270 -4.18 -24.69 7.31
CA VAL A 270 -3.82 -25.00 8.70
C VAL A 270 -4.85 -24.44 9.67
N MET A 271 -5.41 -23.27 9.33
CA MET A 271 -6.52 -22.66 10.04
C MET A 271 -7.32 -21.78 9.10
N SER A 272 -8.62 -21.66 9.39
CA SER A 272 -9.53 -20.79 8.65
C SER A 272 -10.60 -20.19 9.57
N ALA A 273 -11.10 -19.04 9.17
CA ALA A 273 -12.27 -18.40 9.76
C ALA A 273 -12.98 -17.57 8.68
N SER A 274 -14.31 -17.51 8.73
CA SER A 274 -15.15 -16.75 7.81
C SER A 274 -16.12 -15.84 8.56
N GLY A 275 -16.65 -14.81 7.89
CA GLY A 275 -17.58 -13.86 8.50
C GLY A 275 -16.94 -13.01 9.60
N ILE A 276 -15.64 -12.70 9.48
CA ILE A 276 -14.86 -11.99 10.52
C ILE A 276 -15.31 -10.52 10.69
N ALA A 277 -16.12 -9.99 9.77
CA ALA A 277 -16.71 -8.64 9.82
C ALA A 277 -15.66 -7.58 10.19
N VAL A 278 -14.70 -7.36 9.29
CA VAL A 278 -13.71 -6.27 9.38
C VAL A 278 -14.01 -5.20 8.34
N GLN A 279 -13.56 -3.98 8.61
CA GLN A 279 -13.51 -2.95 7.59
C GLN A 279 -12.42 -3.31 6.56
N HIS A 280 -12.77 -3.25 5.27
CA HIS A 280 -11.87 -3.39 4.14
C HIS A 280 -12.23 -2.31 3.09
N GLY A 281 -11.50 -2.23 1.98
CA GLY A 281 -11.69 -1.19 0.99
C GLY A 281 -10.72 -0.03 1.11
N LEU A 282 -10.97 1.03 0.35
CA LEU A 282 -10.15 2.25 0.38
C LEU A 282 -9.98 2.77 1.81
N GLY A 283 -8.74 3.06 2.19
CA GLY A 283 -8.37 3.45 3.55
C GLY A 283 -8.01 2.28 4.47
N TYR A 284 -8.34 1.04 4.12
CA TYR A 284 -8.10 -0.18 4.91
C TYR A 284 -7.18 -1.20 4.21
N ARG A 285 -6.46 -0.82 3.16
CA ARG A 285 -5.63 -1.75 2.36
C ARG A 285 -4.18 -1.84 2.83
N TYR A 286 -3.88 -1.39 4.04
CA TYR A 286 -2.53 -1.50 4.58
C TYR A 286 -2.27 -2.90 5.14
N THR A 287 -1.02 -3.29 5.02
CA THR A 287 -0.50 -4.58 5.50
C THR A 287 0.76 -4.34 6.32
N GLY A 288 1.08 -5.26 7.21
CA GLY A 288 2.33 -5.16 7.95
C GLY A 288 2.41 -6.15 9.10
N PHE A 289 2.88 -5.67 10.25
CA PHE A 289 3.20 -6.52 11.39
C PHE A 289 2.85 -5.89 12.73
N ASN A 290 2.53 -6.76 13.69
CA ASN A 290 2.53 -6.43 15.10
C ASN A 290 3.38 -7.42 15.89
N PHE A 291 3.94 -6.95 17.00
CA PHE A 291 4.86 -7.72 17.83
C PHE A 291 4.50 -7.49 19.30
N ILE A 292 4.38 -8.58 20.04
CA ILE A 292 4.25 -8.60 21.50
C ILE A 292 5.39 -9.47 22.03
N PRO A 293 6.60 -8.90 22.16
CA PRO A 293 7.73 -9.60 22.74
C PRO A 293 7.54 -9.73 24.26
N ASN A 294 8.20 -10.72 24.85
CA ASN A 294 8.32 -10.83 26.30
C ASN A 294 9.76 -11.05 26.77
N ASN A 295 10.68 -11.27 25.84
CA ASN A 295 12.09 -11.39 26.09
C ASN A 295 12.81 -10.15 25.53
N PRO A 296 13.76 -9.56 26.27
CA PRO A 296 14.50 -8.38 25.82
C PRO A 296 15.67 -8.69 24.86
N PHE A 297 16.08 -9.94 24.70
CA PHE A 297 17.32 -10.33 24.01
C PHE A 297 17.11 -11.06 22.68
N THR A 298 16.05 -11.84 22.58
CA THR A 298 15.69 -12.60 21.39
C THR A 298 14.19 -12.51 21.25
N GLY A 299 13.70 -12.19 20.06
CA GLY A 299 12.28 -12.06 19.83
C GLY A 299 11.83 -12.90 18.65
N PRO A 300 10.53 -13.15 18.56
CA PRO A 300 9.94 -13.70 17.37
C PRO A 300 10.13 -12.68 16.23
N GLY A 301 10.41 -13.15 15.01
CA GLY A 301 10.72 -12.27 13.89
C GLY A 301 10.18 -12.73 12.55
N PHE A 302 10.33 -11.88 11.53
CA PHE A 302 10.05 -12.22 10.14
C PHE A 302 11.30 -12.00 9.29
N SER A 303 11.76 -13.04 8.59
CA SER A 303 12.96 -12.99 7.73
C SER A 303 12.63 -12.72 6.26
N TYR A 304 11.35 -12.76 5.90
CA TYR A 304 10.84 -12.44 4.57
C TYR A 304 9.39 -12.03 4.66
N TRP A 305 8.99 -11.13 3.78
CA TRP A 305 7.62 -10.69 3.61
C TRP A 305 7.32 -10.43 2.14
N ARG A 306 6.13 -10.83 1.71
CA ARG A 306 5.54 -10.48 0.41
C ARG A 306 4.05 -10.28 0.60
N ALA A 307 3.53 -9.16 0.15
CA ALA A 307 2.09 -8.92 0.05
C ALA A 307 1.71 -8.67 -1.41
N GLN A 308 0.55 -9.14 -1.80
CA GLN A 308 0.05 -8.93 -3.15
C GLN A 308 -1.46 -8.87 -3.18
N ASP A 309 -1.97 -8.23 -4.22
CA ASP A 309 -3.39 -8.23 -4.56
C ASP A 309 -3.85 -9.61 -5.04
N GLY A 310 -5.08 -9.94 -4.68
CA GLY A 310 -5.77 -11.14 -5.09
C GLY A 310 -5.50 -12.36 -4.21
N VAL A 311 -6.30 -13.40 -4.44
CA VAL A 311 -6.17 -14.70 -3.81
C VAL A 311 -5.28 -15.59 -4.67
N LEU A 312 -4.16 -16.07 -4.13
CA LEU A 312 -3.43 -17.17 -4.76
C LEU A 312 -4.26 -18.44 -4.69
N VAL A 313 -4.98 -18.74 -5.78
CA VAL A 313 -5.57 -20.07 -5.99
C VAL A 313 -4.49 -20.91 -6.65
N GLY A 314 -4.05 -21.98 -6.00
CA GLY A 314 -3.12 -22.92 -6.60
C GLY A 314 -3.75 -23.56 -7.85
N THR A 315 -3.39 -23.06 -9.03
CA THR A 315 -3.61 -23.78 -10.27
C THR A 315 -2.52 -24.85 -10.37
N HIS A 316 -2.95 -26.12 -10.34
CA HIS A 316 -2.11 -27.28 -10.67
C HIS A 316 -1.56 -27.18 -12.09
#